data_AF-A0A8I0DMM8-F1
#
_entry.id   AF-A0A8I0DMM8-F1
#
_cell.length_a   1.000
_cell.length_b   1.000
_cell.length_c   1.000
_cell.angle_alpha   90.00
_cell.angle_beta   90.00
_cell.angle_gamma   90.00
#
_symmetry.space_group_name_H-M   'P 1'
#
loop_
_entity.id
_entity.type
_entity.pdbx_description
1 polymer ?
#
loop_
_entity_poly.entity_id
_entity_poly.type
_entity_poly.pdbx_seq_one_letter_code
_entity_poly.pdbx_strand_id
1 'polypeptide(L)'
;MDTPTITQYYREADPAKRLALLNMSIEAGEEPELNKIRRELWDIRYQDKSELGGDTRADGLIALWMLMEFNRDSAKRFMGVRGGRKEILKQLDKMKFQEIRAKGKDYEDMLYRECCHMVKTYMELSESDKAYNSTLFGILKMSSEQAKDKLKADIYHTAVELPQTLKLEEELGMITRAAREMYELHFPGEGSLRA
;
A
#
# COMPACT_ATOMS: atom_id res chain seq x y z
N MET A 1 -16.30 -11.80 -11.07
CA MET A 1 -15.53 -10.97 -12.01
C MET A 1 -15.99 -9.55 -11.75
N ASP A 2 -15.08 -8.62 -11.51
CA ASP A 2 -15.46 -7.23 -11.22
C ASP A 2 -16.24 -6.63 -12.38
N THR A 3 -17.14 -5.70 -12.07
CA THR A 3 -17.74 -4.83 -13.09
C THR A 3 -16.66 -3.93 -13.70
N PRO A 4 -16.89 -3.35 -14.89
CA PRO A 4 -15.98 -2.38 -15.48
C PRO A 4 -15.70 -1.18 -14.53
N THR A 5 -16.72 -0.71 -13.81
CA THR A 5 -16.61 0.39 -12.84
C THR A 5 -15.71 0.03 -11.66
N ILE A 6 -15.89 -1.17 -11.09
CA ILE A 6 -15.04 -1.65 -9.99
C ILE A 6 -13.61 -1.93 -10.48
N THR A 7 -13.44 -2.40 -11.71
CA THR A 7 -12.10 -2.54 -12.31
C THR A 7 -11.38 -1.18 -12.37
N GLN A 8 -12.08 -0.11 -12.73
CA GLN A 8 -11.51 1.26 -12.72
C GLN A 8 -11.24 1.74 -11.29
N TYR A 9 -12.11 1.45 -10.33
CA TYR A 9 -11.92 1.80 -8.91
C TYR A 9 -10.60 1.28 -8.34
N TYR A 10 -10.20 0.05 -8.71
CA TYR A 10 -8.92 -0.54 -8.27
C TYR A 10 -7.71 -0.15 -9.14
N ARG A 11 -7.89 0.66 -10.18
CA ARG A 11 -6.81 1.24 -10.99
C ARG A 11 -6.51 2.69 -10.64
N GLU A 12 -7.52 3.43 -10.16
CA GLU A 12 -7.42 4.85 -9.86
C GLU A 12 -6.71 5.08 -8.52
N ALA A 13 -5.72 5.97 -8.49
CA ALA A 13 -4.96 6.29 -7.27
C ALA A 13 -5.51 7.52 -6.54
N ASP A 14 -6.16 8.44 -7.26
CA ASP A 14 -6.72 9.66 -6.67
C ASP A 14 -7.94 9.33 -5.78
N PRO A 15 -7.92 9.69 -4.48
CA PRO A 15 -8.97 9.30 -3.54
C PRO A 15 -10.37 9.77 -3.94
N ALA A 16 -10.49 10.99 -4.49
CA ALA A 16 -11.78 11.58 -4.86
C ALA A 16 -12.36 10.90 -6.10
N LYS A 17 -11.53 10.61 -7.11
CA LYS A 17 -11.96 9.84 -8.28
C LYS A 17 -12.29 8.39 -7.94
N ARG A 18 -11.52 7.75 -7.04
CA ARG A 18 -11.88 6.42 -6.49
C ARG A 18 -13.26 6.46 -5.85
N LEU A 19 -13.55 7.45 -5.02
CA LEU A 19 -14.87 7.56 -4.39
C LEU A 19 -15.99 7.77 -5.42
N ALA A 20 -15.75 8.59 -6.44
CA ALA A 20 -16.72 8.82 -7.51
C ALA A 20 -17.06 7.50 -8.24
N LEU A 21 -16.05 6.70 -8.59
CA LEU A 21 -16.24 5.38 -9.22
C LEU A 21 -17.02 4.41 -8.31
N LEU A 22 -16.72 4.40 -7.01
CA LEU A 22 -17.46 3.57 -6.06
C LEU A 22 -18.94 4.00 -5.96
N ASN A 23 -19.21 5.31 -5.90
CA ASN A 23 -20.58 5.82 -5.86
C ASN A 23 -21.34 5.48 -7.14
N MET A 24 -20.71 5.58 -8.32
CA MET A 24 -21.30 5.14 -9.59
C MET A 24 -21.70 3.66 -9.56
N SER A 25 -20.84 2.79 -9.02
CA SER A 25 -21.15 1.35 -8.87
C SER A 25 -22.32 1.11 -7.90
N ILE A 26 -22.37 1.85 -6.78
CA ILE A 26 -23.47 1.80 -5.81
C ILE A 26 -24.80 2.25 -6.43
N GLU A 27 -24.80 3.37 -7.15
CA GLU A 27 -25.99 3.92 -7.81
C GLU A 27 -26.52 2.98 -8.90
N ALA A 28 -25.61 2.28 -9.60
CA ALA A 28 -25.95 1.26 -10.58
C ALA A 28 -26.48 -0.05 -9.96
N GLY A 29 -26.46 -0.19 -8.63
CA GLY A 29 -26.88 -1.40 -7.92
C GLY A 29 -25.92 -2.59 -8.11
N GLU A 30 -24.69 -2.33 -8.53
CA GLU A 30 -23.66 -3.35 -8.71
C GLU A 30 -23.15 -3.82 -7.33
N GLU A 31 -22.96 -5.13 -7.17
CA GLU A 31 -22.31 -5.76 -6.01
C GLU A 31 -22.69 -5.14 -4.63
N PRO A 32 -23.99 -5.03 -4.27
CA PRO A 32 -24.43 -4.19 -3.16
C PRO A 32 -23.80 -4.56 -1.80
N GLU A 33 -23.58 -5.84 -1.53
CA GLU A 33 -22.94 -6.27 -0.27
C GLU A 33 -21.44 -5.95 -0.24
N LEU A 34 -20.72 -6.17 -1.35
CA LEU A 34 -19.28 -5.85 -1.44
C LEU A 34 -19.04 -4.34 -1.46
N ASN A 35 -19.94 -3.56 -2.08
CA ASN A 35 -19.82 -2.11 -2.13
C ASN A 35 -20.01 -1.44 -0.77
N LYS A 36 -20.79 -2.03 0.15
CA LYS A 36 -20.81 -1.59 1.56
C LYS A 36 -19.43 -1.74 2.20
N ILE A 37 -18.76 -2.87 1.96
CA ILE A 37 -17.41 -3.13 2.49
C ILE A 37 -16.39 -2.15 1.88
N ARG A 38 -16.41 -1.96 0.55
CA ARG A 38 -15.53 -1.00 -0.13
C ARG A 38 -15.72 0.42 0.39
N ARG A 39 -16.97 0.81 0.67
CA ARG A 39 -17.25 2.12 1.23
C ARG A 39 -16.65 2.28 2.63
N GLU A 40 -16.84 1.29 3.49
CA GLU A 40 -16.26 1.28 4.83
C GLU A 40 -14.72 1.35 4.78
N LEU A 41 -14.09 0.55 3.93
CA LEU A 41 -12.64 0.56 3.73
C LEU A 41 -12.13 1.89 3.19
N TRP A 42 -12.85 2.50 2.24
CA TRP A 42 -12.50 3.83 1.71
C TRP A 42 -12.55 4.88 2.82
N ASP A 43 -13.61 4.89 3.63
CA ASP A 43 -13.77 5.84 4.73
C ASP A 43 -12.65 5.68 5.79
N ILE A 44 -12.23 4.45 6.09
CA ILE A 44 -11.10 4.16 6.99
C ILE A 44 -9.76 4.60 6.38
N ARG A 45 -9.51 4.24 5.12
CA ARG A 45 -8.24 4.52 4.41
C ARG A 45 -8.00 6.02 4.26
N TYR A 46 -9.05 6.78 4.00
CA TYR A 46 -8.98 8.21 3.72
C TYR A 46 -9.60 9.07 4.83
N GLN A 47 -9.53 8.61 6.08
CA GLN A 47 -10.17 9.27 7.24
C GLN A 47 -9.57 10.64 7.59
N ASP A 48 -8.29 10.87 7.28
CA ASP A 48 -7.59 12.13 7.60
C ASP A 48 -7.59 13.11 6.43
N LYS A 49 -7.51 14.40 6.76
CA LYS A 49 -7.20 15.45 5.78
C LYS A 49 -5.73 15.39 5.39
N SER A 50 -5.43 15.73 4.14
CA SER A 50 -4.07 15.89 3.65
C SER A 50 -3.40 17.13 4.25
N GLU A 51 -2.09 17.03 4.52
CA GLU A 51 -1.27 18.18 4.95
C GLU A 51 -1.00 19.17 3.80
N LEU A 52 -1.23 18.78 2.55
CA LEU A 52 -1.05 19.62 1.36
C LEU A 52 -2.17 20.68 1.19
N GLY A 53 -3.20 20.65 2.05
CA GLY A 53 -4.32 21.58 2.03
C GLY A 53 -5.45 21.22 1.05
N GLY A 54 -6.54 21.98 1.12
CA GLY A 54 -7.77 21.73 0.35
C GLY A 54 -8.60 20.55 0.85
N ASP A 55 -9.53 20.06 0.01
CA ASP A 55 -10.37 18.88 0.28
C ASP A 55 -9.66 17.53 -0.01
N THR A 56 -8.33 17.55 -0.13
CA THR A 56 -7.55 16.34 -0.38
C THR A 56 -7.44 15.50 0.90
N ARG A 57 -7.50 14.18 0.77
CA ARG A 57 -7.44 13.22 1.89
C ARG A 57 -6.09 12.53 1.91
N ALA A 58 -5.55 12.31 3.11
CA ALA A 58 -4.33 11.52 3.26
C ALA A 58 -4.64 10.03 3.07
N ASP A 59 -3.76 9.31 2.40
CA ASP A 59 -3.89 7.86 2.21
C ASP A 59 -3.22 7.14 3.38
N GLY A 60 -4.03 6.59 4.29
CA GLY A 60 -3.56 5.90 5.49
C GLY A 60 -2.80 4.59 5.21
N LEU A 61 -3.04 3.93 4.07
CA LEU A 61 -2.29 2.75 3.67
C LEU A 61 -0.94 3.13 3.06
N ILE A 62 -0.87 4.17 2.24
CA ILE A 62 0.43 4.70 1.79
C ILE A 62 1.22 5.22 2.99
N ALA A 63 0.60 5.89 3.96
CA ALA A 63 1.27 6.29 5.20
C ALA A 63 1.84 5.09 5.97
N LEU A 64 1.13 3.95 6.01
CA LEU A 64 1.65 2.71 6.57
C LEU A 64 2.87 2.21 5.81
N TRP A 65 2.83 2.19 4.47
CA TRP A 65 3.97 1.80 3.65
C TRP A 65 5.19 2.70 3.88
N MET A 66 5.01 4.02 3.91
CA MET A 66 6.09 4.97 4.18
C MET A 66 6.69 4.78 5.58
N LEU A 67 5.87 4.48 6.60
CA LEU A 67 6.35 4.13 7.94
C LEU A 67 7.19 2.86 7.94
N MET A 68 6.79 1.86 7.15
CA MET A 68 7.56 0.63 6.96
C MET A 68 8.92 0.92 6.32
N GLU A 69 8.96 1.69 5.23
CA GLU A 69 10.20 2.09 4.56
C GLU A 69 11.14 2.86 5.50
N PHE A 70 10.62 3.84 6.22
CA PHE A 70 11.41 4.65 7.15
C PHE A 70 12.07 3.83 8.26
N ASN A 71 11.44 2.70 8.62
CA ASN A 71 11.87 1.82 9.68
C ASN A 71 12.67 0.58 9.19
N ARG A 72 12.96 0.46 7.88
CA ARG A 72 13.74 -0.68 7.33
C ARG A 72 15.11 -0.87 7.97
N ASP A 73 15.78 0.24 8.32
CA ASP A 73 17.08 0.25 8.98
C ASP A 73 16.99 0.37 10.52
N SER A 74 15.80 0.14 11.11
CA SER A 74 15.55 0.32 12.55
C SER A 74 16.46 -0.56 13.44
N ALA A 75 16.89 -1.72 12.96
CA ALA A 75 17.85 -2.59 13.66
C ALA A 75 19.26 -1.96 13.81
N LYS A 76 19.62 -0.99 12.96
CA LYS A 76 20.91 -0.28 13.01
C LYS A 76 20.88 0.92 13.98
N ARG A 77 19.70 1.34 14.45
CA ARG A 77 19.51 2.50 15.32
C ARG A 77 19.39 2.06 16.78
N PHE A 78 20.04 2.78 17.71
CA PHE A 78 19.92 2.50 19.14
C PHE A 78 18.45 2.65 19.60
N MET A 79 17.87 1.58 20.14
CA MET A 79 16.42 1.43 20.44
C MET A 79 15.45 1.51 19.24
N GLY A 80 15.94 1.48 18.00
CA GLY A 80 15.11 1.69 16.80
C GLY A 80 14.05 0.63 16.56
N VAL A 81 14.34 -0.65 16.84
CA VAL A 81 13.41 -1.78 16.64
C VAL A 81 12.11 -1.60 17.42
N ARG A 82 12.21 -1.21 18.71
CA ARG A 82 11.03 -1.05 19.58
C ARG A 82 10.18 0.14 19.12
N GLY A 83 10.81 1.23 18.69
CA GLY A 83 10.13 2.42 18.15
C GLY A 83 9.40 2.09 16.85
N GLY A 84 10.10 1.51 15.87
CA GLY A 84 9.52 1.15 14.58
C GLY A 84 8.36 0.17 14.69
N ARG A 85 8.50 -0.87 15.54
CA ARG A 85 7.39 -1.80 15.81
C ARG A 85 6.16 -1.07 16.34
N LYS A 86 6.34 -0.16 17.30
CA LYS A 86 5.24 0.59 17.90
C LYS A 86 4.53 1.49 16.90
N GLU A 87 5.27 2.20 16.04
CA GLU A 87 4.70 3.08 15.02
C GLU A 87 3.90 2.32 13.97
N ILE A 88 4.43 1.21 13.48
CA ILE A 88 3.76 0.36 12.49
C ILE A 88 2.48 -0.25 13.07
N LEU A 89 2.55 -0.83 14.29
CA LEU A 89 1.37 -1.39 14.95
C LEU A 89 0.30 -0.33 15.22
N LYS A 90 0.69 0.88 15.60
CA LYS A 90 -0.25 2.00 15.79
C LYS A 90 -0.96 2.36 14.48
N GLN A 91 -0.25 2.36 13.36
CA GLN A 91 -0.87 2.66 12.07
C GLN A 91 -1.78 1.52 11.59
N LEU A 92 -1.39 0.25 11.81
CA LEU A 92 -2.27 -0.90 11.54
C LEU A 92 -3.57 -0.85 12.36
N ASP A 93 -3.48 -0.45 13.63
CA ASP A 93 -4.62 -0.24 14.53
C ASP A 93 -5.52 0.90 14.03
N LYS A 94 -4.92 2.04 13.64
CA LYS A 94 -5.65 3.15 13.01
C LYS A 94 -6.41 2.73 11.75
N MET A 95 -5.80 1.86 10.95
CA MET A 95 -6.40 1.27 9.74
C MET A 95 -7.31 0.08 10.05
N LYS A 96 -7.52 -0.26 11.32
CA LYS A 96 -8.44 -1.30 11.81
C LYS A 96 -8.20 -2.68 11.21
N PHE A 97 -6.94 -3.02 10.88
CA PHE A 97 -6.61 -4.27 10.16
C PHE A 97 -7.19 -5.52 10.84
N GLN A 98 -6.99 -5.65 12.16
CA GLN A 98 -7.47 -6.83 12.90
C GLN A 98 -9.00 -6.84 13.01
N GLU A 99 -9.62 -5.69 13.27
CA GLU A 99 -11.08 -5.56 13.34
C GLU A 99 -11.74 -5.96 12.01
N ILE A 100 -11.22 -5.45 10.88
CA ILE A 100 -11.72 -5.73 9.53
C ILE A 100 -11.60 -7.23 9.23
N ARG A 101 -10.43 -7.84 9.48
CA ARG A 101 -10.22 -9.28 9.23
C ARG A 101 -11.16 -10.16 10.05
N ALA A 102 -11.48 -9.75 11.27
CA ALA A 102 -12.40 -10.48 12.14
C ALA A 102 -13.87 -10.45 11.67
N LYS A 103 -14.25 -9.55 10.75
CA LYS A 103 -15.63 -9.45 10.23
C LYS A 103 -16.00 -10.55 9.23
N GLY A 104 -15.03 -11.32 8.75
CA GLY A 104 -15.26 -12.46 7.88
C GLY A 104 -14.54 -12.37 6.53
N LYS A 105 -14.75 -13.40 5.71
CA LYS A 105 -13.96 -13.64 4.50
C LYS A 105 -14.05 -12.51 3.47
N ASP A 106 -15.24 -11.98 3.23
CA ASP A 106 -15.42 -10.89 2.26
C ASP A 106 -14.68 -9.61 2.68
N TYR A 107 -14.67 -9.30 3.98
CA TYR A 107 -13.91 -8.17 4.52
C TYR A 107 -12.40 -8.40 4.41
N GLU A 108 -11.93 -9.61 4.73
CA GLU A 108 -10.52 -9.96 4.58
C GLU A 108 -10.07 -9.88 3.12
N ASP A 109 -10.90 -10.34 2.17
CA ASP A 109 -10.61 -10.29 0.74
C ASP A 109 -10.61 -8.86 0.19
N MET A 110 -11.56 -8.01 0.61
CA MET A 110 -11.55 -6.61 0.20
C MET A 110 -10.37 -5.83 0.79
N LEU A 111 -9.98 -6.12 2.05
CA LEU A 111 -8.78 -5.53 2.64
C LEU A 111 -7.51 -5.96 1.92
N TYR A 112 -7.43 -7.24 1.53
CA TYR A 112 -6.31 -7.73 0.72
C TYR A 112 -6.20 -6.98 -0.60
N ARG A 113 -7.32 -6.72 -1.28
CA ARG A 113 -7.34 -5.91 -2.51
C ARG A 113 -6.87 -4.47 -2.28
N GLU A 114 -7.22 -3.84 -1.16
CA GLU A 114 -6.68 -2.52 -0.80
C GLU A 114 -5.17 -2.55 -0.53
N CYS A 115 -4.64 -3.66 0.03
CA CYS A 115 -3.20 -3.87 0.16
C CYS A 115 -2.50 -4.02 -1.21
N CYS A 116 -3.07 -4.79 -2.13
CA CYS A 116 -2.54 -4.90 -3.51
C CYS A 116 -2.56 -3.53 -4.19
N HIS A 117 -3.66 -2.79 -4.06
CA HIS A 117 -3.75 -1.43 -4.58
C HIS A 117 -2.68 -0.51 -3.98
N MET A 118 -2.45 -0.54 -2.67
CA MET A 118 -1.41 0.26 -2.01
C MET A 118 -0.03 -0.02 -2.62
N VAL A 119 0.35 -1.29 -2.77
CA VAL A 119 1.66 -1.65 -3.37
C VAL A 119 1.75 -1.18 -4.82
N LYS A 120 0.70 -1.41 -5.62
CA LYS A 120 0.64 -0.94 -7.00
C LYS A 120 0.85 0.58 -7.08
N THR A 121 0.10 1.33 -6.28
CA THR A 121 0.19 2.80 -6.23
C THR A 121 1.60 3.25 -5.84
N TYR A 122 2.22 2.61 -4.85
CA TYR A 122 3.60 2.92 -4.49
C TYR A 122 4.57 2.70 -5.66
N MET A 123 4.48 1.56 -6.35
CA MET A 123 5.34 1.26 -7.50
C MET A 123 5.19 2.31 -8.62
N GLU A 124 3.95 2.65 -8.97
CA GLU A 124 3.65 3.65 -10.01
C GLU A 124 4.10 5.07 -9.62
N LEU A 125 3.98 5.44 -8.33
CA LEU A 125 4.50 6.71 -7.82
C LEU A 125 6.04 6.74 -7.85
N SER A 126 6.71 5.68 -7.41
CA SER A 126 8.18 5.60 -7.43
C SER A 126 8.76 5.67 -8.85
N GLU A 127 8.08 5.06 -9.84
CA GLU A 127 8.52 5.12 -11.24
C GLU A 127 8.33 6.51 -11.88
N SER A 128 7.27 7.23 -11.49
CA SER A 128 6.97 8.56 -12.04
C SER A 128 7.67 9.71 -11.30
N ASP A 129 8.21 9.47 -10.11
CA ASP A 129 8.88 10.47 -9.29
C ASP A 129 10.30 10.79 -9.81
N LYS A 130 10.53 12.05 -10.17
CA LYS A 130 11.82 12.52 -10.69
C LYS A 130 12.92 12.58 -9.61
N ALA A 131 12.57 12.84 -8.36
CA ALA A 131 13.50 12.84 -7.24
C ALA A 131 13.91 11.41 -6.87
N TYR A 132 12.97 10.46 -6.89
CA TYR A 132 13.26 9.02 -6.71
C TYR A 132 14.22 8.50 -7.80
N ASN A 133 14.06 8.99 -9.03
CA ASN A 133 14.88 8.63 -10.19
C ASN A 133 16.19 9.43 -10.35
N SER A 134 16.74 9.98 -9.27
CA SER A 134 17.95 10.79 -9.31
C SER A 134 19.06 10.25 -8.41
N THR A 135 20.31 10.35 -8.86
CA THR A 135 21.51 10.00 -8.09
C THR A 135 22.39 11.23 -7.89
N LEU A 136 22.90 11.38 -6.66
CA LEU A 136 23.71 12.50 -6.13
C LEU A 136 23.10 13.91 -6.34
N PHE A 137 22.56 14.49 -5.27
CA PHE A 137 22.02 15.87 -5.20
C PHE A 137 20.91 16.22 -6.22
N GLY A 138 20.24 15.23 -6.83
CA GLY A 138 19.15 15.49 -7.78
C GLY A 138 19.59 15.86 -9.20
N ILE A 139 20.89 15.80 -9.50
CA ILE A 139 21.48 16.35 -10.74
C ILE A 139 21.60 15.28 -11.84
N LEU A 140 21.98 14.05 -11.49
CA LEU A 140 22.14 12.98 -12.46
C LEU A 140 20.91 12.06 -12.44
N LYS A 141 20.24 11.93 -13.59
CA LYS A 141 19.15 10.95 -13.73
C LYS A 141 19.73 9.55 -13.67
N MET A 142 19.14 8.74 -12.81
CA MET A 142 19.36 7.31 -12.77
C MET A 142 18.90 6.69 -14.10
N SER A 143 19.58 5.64 -14.56
CA SER A 143 19.08 4.87 -15.70
C SER A 143 17.78 4.14 -15.35
N SER A 144 16.96 3.79 -16.34
CA SER A 144 15.73 3.03 -16.11
C SER A 144 15.98 1.67 -15.46
N GLU A 145 17.10 1.03 -15.78
CA GLU A 145 17.50 -0.26 -15.20
C GLU A 145 17.86 -0.13 -13.72
N GLN A 146 18.67 0.88 -13.36
CA GLN A 146 18.98 1.17 -11.95
C GLN A 146 17.73 1.57 -11.15
N ALA A 147 16.81 2.32 -11.76
CA ALA A 147 15.53 2.69 -11.13
C ALA A 147 14.68 1.47 -10.79
N LYS A 148 14.62 0.54 -11.74
CA LYS A 148 13.94 -0.74 -11.59
C LYS A 148 14.57 -1.58 -10.48
N ASP A 149 15.90 -1.73 -10.47
CA ASP A 149 16.61 -2.49 -9.43
C ASP A 149 16.43 -1.88 -8.05
N LYS A 150 16.46 -0.54 -7.96
CA LYS A 150 16.14 0.19 -6.74
C LYS A 150 14.72 -0.09 -6.26
N LEU A 151 13.72 -0.01 -7.14
CA LEU A 151 12.33 -0.33 -6.80
C LEU A 151 12.19 -1.77 -6.31
N LYS A 152 12.81 -2.74 -6.99
CA LYS A 152 12.80 -4.15 -6.56
C LYS A 152 13.37 -4.32 -5.15
N ALA A 153 14.52 -3.69 -4.89
CA ALA A 153 15.15 -3.72 -3.57
C ALA A 153 14.27 -3.06 -2.50
N ASP A 154 13.71 -1.89 -2.79
CA ASP A 154 12.86 -1.15 -1.85
C ASP A 154 11.59 -1.96 -1.50
N ILE A 155 10.95 -2.63 -2.47
CA ILE A 155 9.84 -3.56 -2.18
C ILE A 155 10.30 -4.73 -1.30
N TYR A 156 11.43 -5.37 -1.62
CA TYR A 156 11.94 -6.51 -0.84
C TYR A 156 12.25 -6.12 0.61
N HIS A 157 13.03 -5.07 0.82
CA HIS A 157 13.41 -4.62 2.16
C HIS A 157 12.19 -4.23 3.00
N THR A 158 11.18 -3.62 2.38
CA THR A 158 10.00 -3.12 3.07
C THR A 158 8.98 -4.22 3.39
N ALA A 159 8.69 -5.10 2.43
CA ALA A 159 7.62 -6.08 2.56
C ALA A 159 8.09 -7.48 2.98
N VAL A 160 9.40 -7.77 2.94
CA VAL A 160 9.96 -9.09 3.29
C VAL A 160 10.92 -9.01 4.46
N GLU A 161 11.98 -8.20 4.36
CA GLU A 161 13.03 -8.13 5.38
C GLU A 161 12.59 -7.41 6.67
N LEU A 162 11.90 -6.28 6.53
CA LEU A 162 11.41 -5.50 7.68
C LEU A 162 10.47 -6.30 8.60
N PRO A 163 9.43 -7.01 8.10
CA PRO A 163 8.59 -7.84 8.95
C PRO A 163 9.39 -8.82 9.81
N GLN A 164 10.40 -9.50 9.25
CA GLN A 164 11.27 -10.42 9.99
C GLN A 164 12.12 -9.68 11.03
N THR A 165 12.70 -8.55 10.62
CA THR A 165 13.55 -7.72 11.48
C THR A 165 12.79 -7.21 12.71
N LEU A 166 11.51 -6.84 12.54
CA LEU A 166 10.66 -6.32 13.62
C LEU A 166 9.82 -7.40 14.32
N LYS A 167 9.91 -8.65 13.88
CA LYS A 167 9.08 -9.78 14.32
C LYS A 167 7.57 -9.54 14.14
N LEU A 168 7.20 -8.93 13.02
CA LEU A 168 5.85 -8.52 12.64
C LEU A 168 5.30 -9.35 11.47
N GLU A 169 5.80 -10.55 11.25
CA GLU A 169 5.42 -11.41 10.12
C GLU A 169 3.93 -11.76 10.15
N GLU A 170 3.34 -11.91 11.34
CA GLU A 170 1.90 -12.16 11.49
C GLU A 170 1.08 -10.92 11.15
N GLU A 171 1.43 -9.76 11.71
CA GLU A 171 0.69 -8.52 11.55
C GLU A 171 0.81 -7.95 10.13
N LEU A 172 1.97 -8.12 9.48
CA LEU A 172 2.25 -7.62 8.13
C LEU A 172 2.10 -8.68 7.04
N GLY A 173 1.78 -9.92 7.38
CA GLY A 173 1.75 -11.04 6.42
C GLY A 173 0.79 -10.83 5.24
N MET A 174 -0.32 -10.09 5.43
CA MET A 174 -1.21 -9.69 4.33
C MET A 174 -0.52 -8.74 3.34
N ILE A 175 0.24 -7.77 3.84
CA ILE A 175 0.99 -6.80 3.04
C ILE A 175 2.13 -7.51 2.30
N THR A 176 2.84 -8.42 2.95
CA THR A 176 3.87 -9.24 2.30
C THR A 176 3.29 -10.06 1.14
N ARG A 177 2.09 -10.65 1.30
CA ARG A 177 1.41 -11.39 0.22
C ARG A 177 1.02 -10.46 -0.93
N ALA A 178 0.42 -9.32 -0.62
CA ALA A 178 0.04 -8.32 -1.63
C ALA A 178 1.27 -7.82 -2.41
N ALA A 179 2.39 -7.59 -1.72
CA ALA A 179 3.63 -7.16 -2.35
C ALA A 179 4.20 -8.21 -3.31
N ARG A 180 4.15 -9.49 -2.94
CA ARG A 180 4.56 -10.60 -3.83
C ARG A 180 3.70 -10.66 -5.10
N GLU A 181 2.40 -10.55 -4.95
CA GLU A 181 1.47 -10.58 -6.09
C GLU A 181 1.72 -9.39 -7.03
N MET A 182 1.76 -8.18 -6.48
CA MET A 182 1.96 -6.98 -7.29
C MET A 182 3.34 -6.92 -7.91
N TYR A 183 4.38 -7.41 -7.22
CA TYR A 183 5.72 -7.52 -7.79
C TYR A 183 5.74 -8.43 -9.02
N GLU A 184 5.12 -9.61 -8.96
CA GLU A 184 5.08 -10.54 -10.10
C GLU A 184 4.29 -9.94 -11.28
N LEU A 185 3.18 -9.25 -11.00
CA LEU A 185 2.40 -8.58 -12.03
C LEU A 185 3.18 -7.44 -12.71
N HIS A 186 4.01 -6.73 -11.95
CA HIS A 186 4.78 -5.57 -12.44
C HIS A 186 6.10 -5.98 -13.11
N PHE A 187 6.72 -7.09 -12.66
CA PHE A 187 7.98 -7.63 -13.18
C PHE A 187 7.85 -9.11 -13.59
N PRO A 188 7.00 -9.42 -14.59
CA PRO A 188 6.66 -10.79 -14.93
C PRO A 188 7.90 -11.60 -15.34
N GLY A 189 8.13 -12.73 -14.65
CA GLY A 189 9.24 -13.64 -14.96
C GLY A 189 10.63 -13.18 -14.49
N GLU A 190 10.75 -12.10 -13.74
CA GLU A 190 12.04 -11.56 -13.24
C GLU A 190 12.42 -12.07 -11.84
N GLY A 191 11.80 -13.19 -11.43
CA GLY A 191 11.97 -13.82 -10.13
C GLY A 191 10.91 -13.37 -9.11
N SER A 192 10.63 -14.20 -8.10
CA SER A 192 9.68 -13.87 -7.04
C SER A 192 10.39 -13.22 -5.84
N LEU A 193 9.69 -12.35 -5.09
CA LEU A 193 10.12 -11.89 -3.76
C LEU A 193 10.16 -13.05 -2.74
N ARG A 194 11.17 -13.92 -2.85
CA ARG A 194 11.41 -15.03 -1.91
C ARG A 194 12.05 -14.48 -0.63
N ALA A 195 11.74 -15.13 0.48
CA ALA A 195 12.44 -14.92 1.74
C ALA A 195 13.82 -15.58 1.69
#